data_AF-A0A0J9U4Z9-F1
#
_entry.id   AF-A0A0J9U4Z9-F1
#
_cell.length_a   1.000
_cell.length_b   1.000
_cell.length_c   1.000
_cell.angle_alpha   90.00
_cell.angle_beta   90.00
_cell.angle_gamma   90.00
#
_symmetry.space_group_name_H-M   'P 1'
#
loop_
_entity.id
_entity.type
_entity.pdbx_description
1 polymer ?
#
loop_
_entity_poly.entity_id
_entity_poly.type
_entity_poly.pdbx_seq_one_letter_code
_entity_poly.pdbx_strand_id
1 'polypeptide(L)'
;MFSLDSDSATQVEADVDSISESTIKGERVIFKHLPAYLFEEKLKEHASYNEYSAYYNGLYNIRNRYPWLADIFNKLSRNITLVHKSYIPEDDFNKKRCYDLNYWLYNEVYKNLQSSENDLVHFNEITTKLKGVWKNIVDNAFKNNDYECYPDEKLLVNMGFLQEIKDLFDFYEDFNEMKKEIIANTYKSCFKYSDYLKQRIPVYYTWRDSCKVEDFACKRYIDDYMKYRPAGIVPELSYFTVILTYPGNPCYSSVYDLFVYAKEQPKRNDDIYRRKMEKLAKENPRGNLLSTDMGEGLRGSEFFIPGDHDDYWLRLRWDIYKYIAYDLSPPMLGIAGVFLILYAFYKVNI
;
A
#
# COMPACT_ATOMS: atom_id res chain seq x y z
N MET A 1 -15.25 -20.89 -44.92
CA MET A 1 -16.26 -19.83 -45.04
C MET A 1 -17.08 -19.84 -43.75
N PHE A 2 -16.81 -18.87 -42.89
CA PHE A 2 -17.65 -18.22 -41.87
C PHE A 2 -16.75 -17.70 -40.74
N SER A 3 -16.64 -16.38 -40.70
CA SER A 3 -16.01 -15.55 -39.67
C SER A 3 -16.87 -15.54 -38.41
N LEU A 4 -16.24 -15.42 -37.25
CA LEU A 4 -16.75 -14.64 -36.13
C LEU A 4 -15.56 -14.04 -35.36
N ASP A 5 -15.42 -12.73 -35.48
CA ASP A 5 -14.65 -11.88 -34.57
C ASP A 5 -15.34 -11.84 -33.20
N SER A 6 -14.56 -11.77 -32.11
CA SER A 6 -14.80 -10.80 -31.04
C SER A 6 -13.62 -10.74 -30.06
N ASP A 7 -13.04 -9.55 -30.02
CA ASP A 7 -12.57 -8.82 -28.85
C ASP A 7 -11.20 -9.15 -28.24
N SER A 8 -10.27 -8.34 -28.75
CA SER A 8 -9.08 -7.81 -28.09
C SER A 8 -9.35 -7.31 -26.67
N ALA A 9 -8.58 -7.83 -25.71
CA ALA A 9 -8.24 -7.12 -24.48
C ALA A 9 -6.93 -7.68 -23.89
N THR A 10 -5.83 -7.45 -24.59
CA THR A 10 -4.48 -7.54 -24.02
C THR A 10 -3.84 -6.16 -24.17
N GLN A 11 -4.18 -5.26 -23.25
CA GLN A 11 -3.30 -4.13 -22.94
C GLN A 11 -2.46 -4.53 -21.74
N VAL A 12 -1.37 -5.19 -22.07
CA VAL A 12 -0.15 -5.24 -21.27
C VAL A 12 0.51 -3.88 -21.49
N GLU A 13 0.48 -3.03 -20.46
CA GLU A 13 1.43 -1.93 -20.35
C GLU A 13 2.37 -2.30 -19.21
N ALA A 14 3.56 -2.71 -19.60
CA ALA A 14 4.72 -2.84 -18.75
C ALA A 14 5.35 -1.45 -18.61
N ASP A 15 5.55 -0.97 -17.38
CA ASP A 15 6.79 -0.32 -16.97
C ASP A 15 6.77 -0.03 -15.46
N VAL A 16 7.62 -0.72 -14.70
CA VAL A 16 8.68 -0.20 -13.79
C VAL A 16 9.27 -1.40 -13.06
N ASP A 17 10.10 -2.17 -13.77
CA ASP A 17 11.10 -3.04 -13.16
C ASP A 17 12.35 -2.18 -12.90
N SER A 18 12.49 -1.69 -11.66
CA SER A 18 13.74 -1.32 -10.97
C SER A 18 13.48 -0.31 -9.84
N ILE A 19 12.68 -0.71 -8.86
CA ILE A 19 12.82 -0.14 -7.51
C ILE A 19 13.23 -1.29 -6.61
N SER A 20 14.50 -1.24 -6.21
CA SER A 20 15.10 -1.74 -4.95
C SER A 20 14.18 -2.61 -4.09
N GLU A 21 14.64 -3.79 -3.66
CA GLU A 21 13.84 -4.77 -2.88
C GLU A 21 13.07 -4.10 -1.72
N SER A 22 11.83 -3.71 -2.04
CA SER A 22 10.82 -3.37 -1.07
C SER A 22 10.42 -4.64 -0.31
N THR A 23 9.70 -4.50 0.80
CA THR A 23 9.01 -5.62 1.48
C THR A 23 8.20 -6.46 0.49
N ILE A 24 7.78 -5.85 -0.62
CA ILE A 24 7.21 -6.52 -1.79
C ILE A 24 8.33 -6.96 -2.74
N LYS A 25 8.39 -8.28 -3.02
CA LYS A 25 9.25 -8.87 -4.05
C LYS A 25 8.44 -9.10 -5.34
N GLY A 26 8.97 -8.67 -6.48
CA GLY A 26 8.35 -8.80 -7.80
C GLY A 26 7.35 -7.69 -8.15
N GLU A 27 6.62 -7.87 -9.27
CA GLU A 27 5.63 -6.91 -9.77
C GLU A 27 4.49 -6.70 -8.76
N ARG A 28 4.09 -5.44 -8.56
CA ARG A 28 3.00 -5.09 -7.66
C ARG A 28 1.68 -5.58 -8.23
N VAL A 29 0.92 -6.35 -7.43
CA VAL A 29 -0.46 -6.68 -7.78
C VAL A 29 -1.31 -5.43 -7.61
N ILE A 30 -1.98 -5.02 -8.69
CA ILE A 30 -2.81 -3.81 -8.75
C ILE A 30 -4.21 -4.18 -9.21
N PHE A 31 -5.21 -3.63 -8.56
CA PHE A 31 -6.60 -3.78 -8.95
C PHE A 31 -7.17 -2.47 -9.47
N LYS A 32 -7.51 -2.44 -10.77
CA LYS A 32 -7.94 -1.21 -11.44
C LYS A 32 -9.26 -0.60 -10.94
N HIS A 33 -10.06 -1.38 -10.20
CA HIS A 33 -11.33 -0.95 -9.64
C HIS A 33 -11.19 -0.33 -8.24
N LEU A 34 -10.02 -0.47 -7.59
CA LEU A 34 -9.85 -0.01 -6.21
C LEU A 34 -9.51 1.49 -6.16
N PRO A 35 -9.94 2.20 -5.08
CA PRO A 35 -9.83 3.65 -5.00
C PRO A 35 -8.41 4.19 -5.15
N ALA A 36 -7.40 3.55 -4.54
CA ALA A 36 -6.03 4.03 -4.60
C ALA A 36 -5.49 4.09 -6.04
N TYR A 37 -5.77 3.06 -6.83
CA TYR A 37 -5.40 3.03 -8.25
C TYR A 37 -6.14 4.12 -9.04
N LEU A 38 -7.46 4.26 -8.82
CA LEU A 38 -8.26 5.26 -9.53
C LEU A 38 -7.78 6.70 -9.26
N PHE A 39 -7.31 6.98 -8.04
CA PHE A 39 -6.74 8.29 -7.72
C PHE A 39 -5.36 8.49 -8.36
N GLU A 40 -4.51 7.46 -8.32
CA GLU A 40 -3.18 7.50 -8.95
C GLU A 40 -3.26 7.74 -10.46
N GLU A 41 -4.20 7.10 -11.16
CA GLU A 41 -4.39 7.31 -12.60
C GLU A 41 -4.77 8.76 -12.91
N LYS A 42 -5.62 9.38 -12.08
CA LYS A 42 -5.94 10.82 -12.22
C LYS A 42 -4.69 11.68 -12.12
N LEU A 43 -3.71 11.36 -11.26
CA LEU A 43 -2.46 12.12 -11.17
C LEU A 43 -1.59 12.00 -12.43
N LYS A 44 -1.76 10.93 -13.21
CA LYS A 44 -0.97 10.63 -14.43
C LYS A 44 -1.61 11.11 -15.72
N GLU A 45 -2.92 11.41 -15.73
CA GLU A 45 -3.59 11.84 -16.97
C GLU A 45 -2.86 13.02 -17.62
N HIS A 46 -2.95 13.08 -18.95
CA HIS A 46 -2.31 14.14 -19.71
C HIS A 46 -2.86 15.52 -19.34
N ALA A 47 -1.96 16.50 -19.17
CA ALA A 47 -2.30 17.89 -18.96
C ALA A 47 -1.67 18.75 -20.07
N SER A 48 -2.51 19.33 -20.92
CA SER A 48 -2.09 20.23 -22.00
C SER A 48 -2.09 21.72 -21.58
N TYR A 49 -2.77 22.04 -20.48
CA TYR A 49 -2.91 23.40 -19.97
C TYR A 49 -2.29 23.55 -18.58
N ASN A 50 -1.61 24.68 -18.36
CA ASN A 50 -1.03 25.05 -17.07
C ASN A 50 -1.64 26.37 -16.58
N GLU A 51 -2.65 26.25 -15.72
CA GLU A 51 -3.32 27.38 -15.05
C GLU A 51 -2.36 28.26 -14.25
N TYR A 52 -1.29 27.66 -13.72
CA TYR A 52 -0.31 28.32 -12.86
C TYR A 52 1.02 28.61 -13.58
N SER A 53 1.01 28.70 -14.91
CA SER A 53 2.22 28.83 -15.74
C SER A 53 3.13 29.99 -15.32
N ALA A 54 2.57 31.10 -14.84
CA ALA A 54 3.31 32.26 -14.36
C ALA A 54 4.27 31.93 -13.19
N TYR A 55 3.92 30.97 -12.33
CA TYR A 55 4.77 30.58 -11.19
C TYR A 55 6.03 29.81 -11.63
N TYR A 56 6.05 29.28 -12.86
CA TYR A 56 7.18 28.54 -13.42
C TYR A 56 8.18 29.41 -14.19
N ASN A 57 7.96 30.73 -14.32
CA ASN A 57 8.80 31.62 -15.12
C ASN A 57 10.28 31.60 -14.69
N GLY A 58 10.55 31.47 -13.38
CA GLY A 58 11.91 31.34 -12.84
C GLY A 58 12.63 30.04 -13.22
N LEU A 59 11.92 29.07 -13.79
CA LEU A 59 12.43 27.75 -14.17
C LEU A 59 12.70 27.61 -15.68
N TYR A 60 12.70 28.71 -16.44
CA TYR A 60 12.96 28.71 -17.88
C TYR A 60 14.26 27.99 -18.25
N ASN A 61 15.38 28.32 -17.58
CA ASN A 61 16.68 27.75 -17.90
C ASN A 61 16.76 26.25 -17.61
N ILE A 62 16.17 25.79 -16.51
CA ILE A 62 16.18 24.36 -16.14
C ILE A 62 15.26 23.56 -17.06
N ARG A 63 14.11 24.11 -17.46
CA ARG A 63 13.23 23.53 -18.48
C ARG A 63 13.93 23.38 -19.83
N ASN A 64 14.74 24.35 -20.23
CA ASN A 64 15.49 24.25 -21.50
C ASN A 64 16.56 23.15 -21.45
N ARG A 65 17.17 22.92 -20.27
CA ARG A 65 18.08 21.79 -20.07
C ARG A 65 17.36 20.45 -20.02
N TYR A 66 16.17 20.43 -19.41
CA TYR A 66 15.36 19.23 -19.21
C TYR A 66 13.96 19.41 -19.81
N PRO A 67 13.77 19.17 -21.13
CA PRO A 67 12.51 19.46 -21.82
C PRO A 67 11.28 18.75 -21.24
N TRP A 68 11.46 17.56 -20.64
CA TRP A 68 10.40 16.81 -19.96
C TRP A 68 9.78 17.57 -18.78
N LEU A 69 10.47 18.58 -18.23
CA LEU A 69 9.90 19.43 -17.17
C LEU A 69 8.66 20.20 -17.64
N ALA A 70 8.49 20.45 -18.94
CA ALA A 70 7.29 21.09 -19.45
C ALA A 70 6.03 20.26 -19.15
N ASP A 71 6.10 18.94 -19.30
CA ASP A 71 5.00 18.03 -18.97
C ASP A 71 4.75 17.99 -17.45
N ILE A 72 5.81 17.93 -16.64
CA ILE A 72 5.69 18.01 -15.17
C ILE A 72 5.04 19.34 -14.74
N PHE A 73 5.39 20.47 -15.35
CA PHE A 73 4.80 21.76 -14.98
C PHE A 73 3.28 21.77 -15.21
N ASN A 74 2.83 21.22 -16.34
CA ASN A 74 1.41 21.11 -16.64
C ASN A 74 0.71 20.17 -15.66
N LYS A 75 1.25 18.95 -15.48
CA LYS A 75 0.65 17.93 -14.61
C LYS A 75 0.65 18.34 -13.15
N LEU A 76 1.74 18.93 -12.63
CA LEU A 76 1.82 19.40 -11.24
C LEU A 76 0.77 20.47 -10.96
N SER A 77 0.62 21.44 -11.86
CA SER A 77 -0.40 22.49 -11.72
C SER A 77 -1.81 21.92 -11.64
N ARG A 78 -2.13 20.99 -12.54
CA ARG A 78 -3.40 20.27 -12.53
C ARG A 78 -3.57 19.41 -11.27
N ASN A 79 -2.52 18.70 -10.85
CA ASN A 79 -2.56 17.80 -9.70
C ASN A 79 -2.75 18.56 -8.38
N ILE A 80 -2.14 19.74 -8.23
CA ILE A 80 -2.37 20.63 -7.08
C ILE A 80 -3.85 20.98 -7.01
N THR A 81 -4.44 21.44 -8.12
CA THR A 81 -5.87 21.73 -8.20
C THR A 81 -6.73 20.49 -7.90
N LEU A 82 -6.36 19.32 -8.42
CA LEU A 82 -7.07 18.06 -8.19
C LEU A 82 -7.12 17.67 -6.70
N VAL A 83 -5.99 17.71 -6.00
CA VAL A 83 -5.94 17.34 -4.58
C VAL A 83 -6.80 18.27 -3.72
N HIS A 84 -6.75 19.58 -3.98
CA HIS A 84 -7.55 20.55 -3.22
C HIS A 84 -9.05 20.45 -3.54
N LYS A 85 -9.42 20.25 -4.81
CA LYS A 85 -10.84 20.08 -5.21
C LYS A 85 -11.44 18.74 -4.83
N SER A 86 -10.62 17.73 -4.55
CA SER A 86 -11.06 16.41 -4.07
C SER A 86 -11.15 16.33 -2.54
N TYR A 87 -11.06 17.47 -1.85
CA TYR A 87 -11.28 17.53 -0.42
C TYR A 87 -12.72 17.13 -0.07
N ILE A 88 -12.86 16.22 0.89
CA ILE A 88 -14.14 15.77 1.43
C ILE A 88 -14.06 15.94 2.95
N PRO A 89 -14.91 16.76 3.58
CA PRO A 89 -14.92 16.90 5.04
C PRO A 89 -15.00 15.53 5.73
N GLU A 90 -14.20 15.34 6.78
CA GLU A 90 -14.12 14.11 7.58
C GLU A 90 -13.57 12.86 6.86
N ASP A 91 -13.13 12.97 5.60
CA ASP A 91 -12.46 11.85 4.92
C ASP A 91 -11.02 11.68 5.40
N ASP A 92 -10.71 10.51 5.95
CA ASP A 92 -9.38 10.13 6.42
C ASP A 92 -8.31 10.13 5.33
N PHE A 93 -8.71 10.06 4.05
CA PHE A 93 -7.79 9.98 2.92
C PHE A 93 -7.46 11.34 2.30
N ASN A 94 -7.99 12.46 2.82
CA ASN A 94 -7.58 13.79 2.34
C ASN A 94 -6.06 13.98 2.42
N LYS A 95 -5.47 13.69 3.59
CA LYS A 95 -4.04 13.78 3.83
C LYS A 95 -3.27 12.80 2.94
N LYS A 96 -3.76 11.56 2.80
CA LYS A 96 -3.20 10.55 1.89
C LYS A 96 -3.12 11.05 0.44
N ARG A 97 -4.15 11.70 -0.08
CA ARG A 97 -4.13 12.30 -1.44
C ARG A 97 -3.02 13.35 -1.60
N CYS A 98 -2.66 14.05 -0.52
CA CYS A 98 -1.52 14.95 -0.51
C CYS A 98 -0.17 14.22 -0.50
N TYR A 99 -0.09 13.09 0.21
CA TYR A 99 1.06 12.19 0.11
C TYR A 99 1.24 11.66 -1.31
N ASP A 100 0.17 11.23 -1.97
CA ASP A 100 0.24 10.73 -3.34
C ASP A 100 0.79 11.77 -4.31
N LEU A 101 0.45 13.05 -4.14
CA LEU A 101 1.02 14.15 -4.92
C LEU A 101 2.51 14.36 -4.63
N ASN A 102 2.92 14.32 -3.35
CA ASN A 102 4.34 14.37 -2.98
C ASN A 102 5.12 13.21 -3.62
N TYR A 103 4.63 11.98 -3.44
CA TYR A 103 5.20 10.77 -4.03
C TYR A 103 5.28 10.87 -5.55
N TRP A 104 4.18 11.27 -6.22
CA TRP A 104 4.11 11.41 -7.68
C TRP A 104 5.18 12.36 -8.20
N LEU A 105 5.36 13.52 -7.56
CA LEU A 105 6.38 14.49 -7.97
C LEU A 105 7.79 13.90 -7.91
N TYR A 106 8.13 13.24 -6.79
CA TYR A 106 9.43 12.59 -6.64
C TYR A 106 9.63 11.46 -7.66
N ASN A 107 8.61 10.63 -7.87
CA ASN A 107 8.66 9.52 -8.80
C ASN A 107 8.85 9.98 -10.26
N GLU A 108 8.10 10.99 -10.72
CA GLU A 108 8.21 11.49 -12.09
C GLU A 108 9.58 12.13 -12.35
N VAL A 109 10.10 12.91 -11.39
CA VAL A 109 11.45 13.48 -11.53
C VAL A 109 12.51 12.37 -11.51
N TYR A 110 12.38 11.38 -10.62
CA TYR A 110 13.31 10.26 -10.54
C TYR A 110 13.35 9.46 -11.84
N LYS A 111 12.19 9.08 -12.38
CA LYS A 111 12.08 8.32 -13.64
C LYS A 111 12.75 8.99 -14.83
N ASN A 112 12.66 10.32 -14.91
CA ASN A 112 13.27 11.09 -16.00
C ASN A 112 14.79 11.32 -15.83
N LEU A 113 15.34 11.09 -14.63
CA LEU A 113 16.76 11.30 -14.33
C LEU A 113 17.55 10.00 -14.13
N GLN A 114 16.90 8.90 -13.72
CA GLN A 114 17.56 7.66 -13.29
C GLN A 114 18.43 6.98 -14.37
N SER A 115 18.21 7.29 -15.65
CA SER A 115 19.00 6.74 -16.76
C SER A 115 20.42 7.32 -16.87
N SER A 116 20.73 8.38 -16.11
CA SER A 116 22.00 9.09 -16.16
C SER A 116 22.43 9.51 -14.75
N GLU A 117 23.51 8.91 -14.24
CA GLU A 117 24.07 9.31 -12.93
C GLU A 117 24.41 10.81 -12.89
N ASN A 118 24.89 11.36 -14.02
CA ASN A 118 25.21 12.78 -14.16
C ASN A 118 23.98 13.68 -14.07
N ASP A 119 22.79 13.20 -14.46
CA ASP A 119 21.55 13.96 -14.33
C ASP A 119 20.91 13.75 -12.96
N LEU A 120 21.09 12.58 -12.36
CA LEU A 120 20.53 12.24 -11.06
C LEU A 120 21.07 13.12 -9.93
N VAL A 121 22.30 13.66 -10.05
CA VAL A 121 22.83 14.66 -9.10
C VAL A 121 21.96 15.94 -9.03
N HIS A 122 21.19 16.24 -10.08
CA HIS A 122 20.30 17.40 -10.14
C HIS A 122 18.90 17.11 -9.56
N PHE A 123 18.62 15.88 -9.12
CA PHE A 123 17.32 15.50 -8.55
C PHE A 123 16.86 16.42 -7.42
N ASN A 124 17.73 16.66 -6.43
CA ASN A 124 17.42 17.52 -5.28
C ASN A 124 17.21 18.98 -5.69
N GLU A 125 17.99 19.48 -6.65
CA GLU A 125 17.84 20.84 -7.17
C GLU A 125 16.48 21.02 -7.87
N ILE A 126 16.13 20.09 -8.77
CA ILE A 126 14.89 20.11 -9.54
C ILE A 126 13.67 20.01 -8.61
N THR A 127 13.66 19.01 -7.73
CA THR A 127 12.54 18.78 -6.80
C THR A 127 12.35 19.95 -5.84
N THR A 128 13.42 20.54 -5.31
CA THR A 128 13.35 21.73 -4.44
C THR A 128 12.71 22.91 -5.15
N LYS A 129 13.09 23.17 -6.40
CA LYS A 129 12.50 24.26 -7.20
C LYS A 129 11.02 24.01 -7.50
N LEU A 130 10.64 22.77 -7.85
CA LEU A 130 9.26 22.38 -8.09
C LEU A 130 8.39 22.50 -6.82
N LYS A 131 8.92 22.09 -5.66
CA LYS A 131 8.25 22.27 -4.36
C LYS A 131 8.06 23.76 -4.03
N GLY A 132 9.06 24.60 -4.32
CA GLY A 132 8.92 26.06 -4.18
C GLY A 132 7.78 26.63 -5.03
N VAL A 133 7.64 26.18 -6.27
CA VAL A 133 6.52 26.56 -7.14
C VAL A 133 5.19 26.06 -6.59
N TRP A 134 5.11 24.79 -6.19
CA TRP A 134 3.90 24.22 -5.59
C TRP A 134 3.48 25.02 -4.35
N LYS A 135 4.41 25.27 -3.41
CA LYS A 135 4.12 26.09 -2.23
C LYS A 135 3.55 27.46 -2.61
N ASN A 136 4.16 28.15 -3.59
CA ASN A 136 3.66 29.45 -4.05
C ASN A 136 2.24 29.35 -4.63
N ILE A 137 1.91 28.28 -5.36
CA ILE A 137 0.56 28.06 -5.87
C ILE A 137 -0.43 27.92 -4.72
N VAL A 138 -0.12 27.11 -3.70
CA VAL A 138 -0.99 26.91 -2.54
C VAL A 138 -1.18 28.21 -1.77
N ASP A 139 -0.08 28.90 -1.46
CA ASP A 139 -0.08 30.16 -0.69
C ASP A 139 -0.89 31.29 -1.37
N ASN A 140 -1.12 31.22 -2.69
CA ASN A 140 -1.81 32.27 -3.45
C ASN A 140 -3.21 31.87 -3.95
N ALA A 141 -3.39 30.62 -4.37
CA ALA A 141 -4.64 30.16 -5.00
C ALA A 141 -5.55 29.36 -4.04
N PHE A 142 -4.98 28.78 -2.99
CA PHE A 142 -5.70 27.88 -2.07
C PHE A 142 -5.65 28.33 -0.60
N LYS A 143 -5.07 29.50 -0.35
CA LYS A 143 -4.93 30.05 1.00
C LYS A 143 -6.28 30.28 1.66
N ASN A 144 -6.40 29.86 2.92
CA ASN A 144 -7.61 29.89 3.74
C ASN A 144 -8.72 28.95 3.26
N ASN A 145 -8.42 27.99 2.39
CA ASN A 145 -9.36 26.91 2.12
C ASN A 145 -9.41 25.94 3.32
N ASP A 146 -10.48 25.13 3.40
CA ASP A 146 -10.65 24.12 4.44
C ASP A 146 -9.53 23.07 4.48
N TYR A 147 -8.80 22.94 3.37
CA TYR A 147 -7.71 22.02 3.21
C TYR A 147 -6.60 22.61 2.34
N GLU A 148 -5.38 22.56 2.84
CA GLU A 148 -4.18 23.05 2.17
C GLU A 148 -3.13 21.92 2.11
N CYS A 149 -2.86 21.45 0.90
CA CYS A 149 -1.89 20.39 0.65
C CYS A 149 -0.56 21.00 0.18
N TYR A 150 0.40 21.07 1.10
CA TYR A 150 1.75 21.57 0.85
C TYR A 150 2.74 20.45 0.50
N PRO A 151 3.85 20.79 -0.19
CA PRO A 151 4.99 19.89 -0.26
C PRO A 151 5.52 19.55 1.14
N ASP A 152 5.80 18.27 1.39
CA ASP A 152 6.26 17.79 2.70
C ASP A 152 7.78 17.81 2.81
N GLU A 153 8.31 18.86 3.43
CA GLU A 153 9.73 19.05 3.67
C GLU A 153 10.32 18.06 4.69
N LYS A 154 9.49 17.38 5.49
CA LYS A 154 9.95 16.36 6.45
C LYS A 154 10.02 14.96 5.82
N LEU A 155 9.56 14.79 4.59
CA LEU A 155 9.51 13.48 3.95
C LEU A 155 10.92 13.00 3.57
N LEU A 156 11.25 11.77 3.97
CA LEU A 156 12.53 11.16 3.64
C LEU A 156 12.58 10.82 2.15
N VAL A 157 13.58 11.36 1.46
CA VAL A 157 13.71 11.25 0.00
C VAL A 157 14.55 10.02 -0.35
N ASN A 158 13.93 8.85 -0.25
CA ASN A 158 14.42 7.56 -0.74
C ASN A 158 13.26 6.84 -1.42
N MET A 159 13.45 6.40 -2.67
CA MET A 159 12.37 5.84 -3.49
C MET A 159 11.78 4.55 -2.91
N GLY A 160 12.61 3.72 -2.26
CA GLY A 160 12.14 2.51 -1.57
C GLY A 160 11.27 2.85 -0.35
N PHE A 161 11.69 3.81 0.48
CA PHE A 161 10.89 4.33 1.59
C PHE A 161 9.54 4.89 1.12
N LEU A 162 9.60 5.80 0.14
CA LEU A 162 8.42 6.45 -0.41
C LEU A 162 7.42 5.42 -0.99
N GLN A 163 7.94 4.41 -1.66
CA GLN A 163 7.12 3.34 -2.21
C GLN A 163 6.48 2.48 -1.11
N GLU A 164 7.19 2.10 -0.05
CA GLU A 164 6.59 1.28 1.01
C GLU A 164 5.52 2.03 1.81
N ILE A 165 5.74 3.32 2.09
CA ILE A 165 4.71 4.16 2.70
C ILE A 165 3.51 4.32 1.77
N LYS A 166 3.73 4.46 0.45
CA LYS A 166 2.64 4.43 -0.54
C LYS A 166 1.88 3.10 -0.50
N ASP A 167 2.59 1.97 -0.52
CA ASP A 167 1.98 0.64 -0.49
C ASP A 167 1.13 0.43 0.80
N LEU A 168 1.57 1.00 1.93
CA LEU A 168 0.80 1.01 3.19
C LEU A 168 -0.48 1.85 3.07
N PHE A 169 -0.38 3.05 2.52
CA PHE A 169 -1.51 3.97 2.40
C PHE A 169 -2.54 3.51 1.38
N ASP A 170 -2.09 2.98 0.24
CA ASP A 170 -2.97 2.36 -0.75
C ASP A 170 -3.72 1.18 -0.12
N PHE A 171 -3.04 0.36 0.71
CA PHE A 171 -3.70 -0.70 1.45
C PHE A 171 -4.80 -0.19 2.38
N TYR A 172 -4.57 0.93 3.09
CA TYR A 172 -5.60 1.54 3.93
C TYR A 172 -6.81 2.02 3.14
N GLU A 173 -6.58 2.70 2.03
CA GLU A 173 -7.64 3.24 1.16
C GLU A 173 -8.49 2.13 0.53
N ASP A 174 -7.83 1.08 0.07
CA ASP A 174 -8.47 -0.06 -0.57
C ASP A 174 -9.18 -0.98 0.44
N PHE A 175 -8.78 -0.94 1.72
CA PHE A 175 -9.17 -1.93 2.73
C PHE A 175 -10.68 -2.12 2.84
N ASN A 176 -11.44 -1.02 2.91
CA ASN A 176 -12.88 -1.08 3.13
C ASN A 176 -13.62 -1.69 1.94
N GLU A 177 -13.17 -1.42 0.71
CA GLU A 177 -13.80 -1.98 -0.48
C GLU A 177 -13.49 -3.47 -0.60
N MET A 178 -12.23 -3.85 -0.45
CA MET A 178 -11.84 -5.27 -0.41
C MET A 178 -12.53 -6.02 0.73
N LYS A 179 -12.67 -5.42 1.91
CA LYS A 179 -13.35 -6.01 3.07
C LYS A 179 -14.79 -6.39 2.74
N LYS A 180 -15.55 -5.51 2.09
CA LYS A 180 -16.93 -5.80 1.66
C LYS A 180 -16.97 -7.01 0.72
N GLU A 181 -16.09 -7.04 -0.28
CA GLU A 181 -16.01 -8.14 -1.24
C GLU A 181 -15.61 -9.48 -0.59
N ILE A 182 -14.68 -9.45 0.38
CA ILE A 182 -14.24 -10.63 1.12
C ILE A 182 -15.36 -11.18 2.01
N ILE A 183 -16.13 -10.31 2.67
CA ILE A 183 -17.27 -10.72 3.49
C ILE A 183 -18.39 -11.30 2.60
N ALA A 184 -18.66 -10.69 1.46
CA ALA A 184 -19.71 -11.12 0.53
C ALA A 184 -19.43 -12.51 -0.07
N ASN A 185 -18.18 -12.81 -0.45
CA ASN A 185 -17.80 -14.11 -0.99
C ASN A 185 -16.36 -14.48 -0.62
N THR A 186 -16.17 -14.97 0.60
CA THR A 186 -14.83 -15.25 1.14
C THR A 186 -14.04 -16.25 0.30
N TYR A 187 -14.69 -17.27 -0.26
CA TYR A 187 -14.02 -18.29 -1.08
C TYR A 187 -13.42 -17.67 -2.35
N LYS A 188 -14.25 -16.99 -3.16
CA LYS A 188 -13.81 -16.38 -4.40
C LYS A 188 -12.81 -15.26 -4.14
N SER A 189 -13.06 -14.44 -3.12
CA SER A 189 -12.22 -13.31 -2.77
C SER A 189 -10.84 -13.74 -2.25
N CYS A 190 -10.72 -14.92 -1.62
CA CYS A 190 -9.41 -15.43 -1.24
C CYS A 190 -8.50 -15.61 -2.46
N PHE A 191 -8.98 -16.30 -3.50
CA PHE A 191 -8.20 -16.49 -4.73
C PHE A 191 -8.01 -15.18 -5.51
N LYS A 192 -9.01 -14.28 -5.48
CA LYS A 192 -8.90 -12.95 -6.12
C LYS A 192 -7.79 -12.12 -5.48
N TYR A 193 -7.72 -12.06 -4.16
CA TYR A 193 -6.87 -11.11 -3.42
C TYR A 193 -5.60 -11.73 -2.82
N SER A 194 -5.40 -13.05 -2.88
CA SER A 194 -4.30 -13.72 -2.17
C SER A 194 -2.93 -13.11 -2.44
N ASP A 195 -2.61 -12.82 -3.70
CA ASP A 195 -1.28 -12.32 -4.05
C ASP A 195 -1.10 -10.85 -3.66
N TYR A 196 -2.15 -10.04 -3.76
CA TYR A 196 -2.16 -8.69 -3.21
C TYR A 196 -1.99 -8.70 -1.69
N LEU A 197 -2.71 -9.56 -0.97
CA LEU A 197 -2.58 -9.69 0.48
C LEU A 197 -1.17 -10.12 0.88
N LYS A 198 -0.56 -11.07 0.15
CA LYS A 198 0.85 -11.47 0.36
C LYS A 198 1.81 -10.29 0.30
N GLN A 199 1.52 -9.31 -0.55
CA GLN A 199 2.33 -8.10 -0.67
C GLN A 199 2.01 -7.05 0.42
N ARG A 200 0.73 -6.81 0.72
CA ARG A 200 0.32 -5.67 1.57
C ARG A 200 0.27 -5.98 3.07
N ILE A 201 -0.07 -7.20 3.47
CA ILE A 201 -0.14 -7.58 4.90
C ILE A 201 1.23 -7.43 5.60
N PRO A 202 2.36 -7.90 5.03
CA PRO A 202 3.67 -7.71 5.64
C PRO A 202 4.03 -6.22 5.80
N VAL A 203 3.74 -5.39 4.79
CA VAL A 203 3.94 -3.94 4.84
C VAL A 203 3.15 -3.33 6.02
N TYR A 204 1.87 -3.69 6.17
CA TYR A 204 1.06 -3.24 7.30
C TYR A 204 1.70 -3.56 8.66
N TYR A 205 2.05 -4.83 8.92
CA TYR A 205 2.54 -5.24 10.24
C TYR A 205 3.93 -4.69 10.56
N THR A 206 4.73 -4.46 9.53
CA THR A 206 6.06 -3.90 9.62
C THR A 206 6.04 -2.40 9.93
N TRP A 207 5.10 -1.65 9.32
CA TRP A 207 5.06 -0.19 9.41
C TRP A 207 4.03 0.38 10.37
N ARG A 208 2.95 -0.34 10.71
CA ARG A 208 1.83 0.22 11.51
C ARG A 208 2.24 0.91 12.81
N ASP A 209 3.36 0.51 13.42
CA ASP A 209 3.81 1.10 14.69
C ASP A 209 4.46 2.47 14.47
N SER A 210 4.92 2.79 13.25
CA SER A 210 5.36 4.12 12.88
C SER A 210 4.22 5.14 12.92
N CYS A 211 2.99 4.69 12.68
CA CYS A 211 1.77 5.50 12.73
C CYS A 211 1.40 5.96 14.16
N LYS A 212 2.15 5.54 15.19
CA LYS A 212 1.97 6.00 16.58
C LYS A 212 2.76 7.26 16.90
N VAL A 213 3.73 7.63 16.06
CA VAL A 213 4.67 8.72 16.32
C VAL A 213 4.27 9.91 15.47
N GLU A 214 3.86 11.01 16.11
CA GLU A 214 3.31 12.21 15.45
C GLU A 214 4.18 12.77 14.32
N ASP A 215 5.50 12.73 14.48
CA ASP A 215 6.43 13.25 13.49
C ASP A 215 6.73 12.29 12.33
N PHE A 216 6.27 11.04 12.36
CA PHE A 216 6.54 10.04 11.32
C PHE A 216 5.54 10.11 10.17
N ALA A 217 5.99 9.76 8.96
CA ALA A 217 5.22 9.90 7.74
C ALA A 217 3.83 9.26 7.87
N CYS A 218 3.74 8.05 8.43
CA CYS A 218 2.45 7.39 8.58
C CYS A 218 1.43 8.23 9.37
N LYS A 219 1.81 8.72 10.56
CA LYS A 219 0.88 9.49 11.41
C LYS A 219 0.54 10.86 10.82
N ARG A 220 1.48 11.49 10.10
CA ARG A 220 1.21 12.76 9.41
C ARG A 220 0.10 12.65 8.37
N TYR A 221 -0.08 11.48 7.75
CA TYR A 221 -1.02 11.28 6.65
C TYR A 221 -2.24 10.40 6.98
N ILE A 222 -2.19 9.59 8.04
CA ILE A 222 -3.26 8.67 8.42
C ILE A 222 -3.49 8.80 9.93
N ASP A 223 -4.67 9.29 10.31
CA ASP A 223 -5.00 9.56 11.71
C ASP A 223 -5.41 8.29 12.47
N ASP A 224 -6.44 7.60 11.99
CA ASP A 224 -6.92 6.32 12.53
C ASP A 224 -6.50 5.17 11.61
N TYR A 225 -5.26 4.71 11.77
CA TYR A 225 -4.72 3.59 11.00
C TYR A 225 -5.22 2.23 11.52
N MET A 226 -5.71 2.15 12.77
CA MET A 226 -6.05 0.89 13.43
C MET A 226 -7.35 0.29 12.90
N LYS A 227 -8.27 1.10 12.37
CA LYS A 227 -9.49 0.60 11.70
C LYS A 227 -9.20 -0.23 10.46
N TYR A 228 -8.03 -0.07 9.85
CA TYR A 228 -7.59 -0.83 8.69
C TYR A 228 -6.78 -2.08 9.04
N ARG A 229 -6.85 -2.53 10.30
CA ARG A 229 -6.16 -3.74 10.74
C ARG A 229 -6.68 -4.95 9.96
N PRO A 230 -5.83 -5.67 9.20
CA PRO A 230 -6.32 -6.76 8.37
C PRO A 230 -6.93 -7.92 9.17
N ALA A 231 -6.44 -8.19 10.39
CA ALA A 231 -7.04 -9.18 11.28
C ALA A 231 -8.42 -8.78 11.83
N GLY A 232 -8.83 -7.52 11.68
CA GLY A 232 -10.14 -7.02 12.08
C GLY A 232 -11.29 -7.59 11.26
N ILE A 233 -11.02 -8.18 10.09
CA ILE A 233 -12.07 -8.83 9.27
C ILE A 233 -12.55 -10.16 9.84
N VAL A 234 -11.70 -10.86 10.62
CA VAL A 234 -11.94 -12.24 11.07
C VAL A 234 -13.29 -12.42 11.78
N PRO A 235 -13.72 -11.55 12.71
CA PRO A 235 -15.01 -11.69 13.38
C PRO A 235 -16.23 -11.51 12.46
N GLU A 236 -16.06 -10.89 11.29
CA GLU A 236 -17.12 -10.61 10.32
C GLU A 236 -17.24 -11.69 9.24
N LEU A 237 -16.28 -12.61 9.18
CA LEU A 237 -16.33 -13.72 8.22
C LEU A 237 -17.34 -14.78 8.68
N SER A 238 -18.02 -15.40 7.71
CA SER A 238 -18.93 -16.51 7.97
C SER A 238 -18.20 -17.68 8.64
N TYR A 239 -18.64 -18.03 9.86
CA TYR A 239 -18.16 -19.19 10.60
C TYR A 239 -18.24 -20.46 9.73
N PHE A 240 -19.40 -20.73 9.13
CA PHE A 240 -19.56 -21.94 8.31
C PHE A 240 -18.63 -21.97 7.09
N THR A 241 -18.38 -20.83 6.46
CA THR A 241 -17.57 -20.77 5.23
C THR A 241 -16.08 -20.86 5.54
N VAL A 242 -15.57 -20.12 6.52
CA VAL A 242 -14.14 -20.08 6.80
C VAL A 242 -13.73 -21.26 7.65
N ILE A 243 -14.43 -21.51 8.75
CA ILE A 243 -14.05 -22.52 9.72
C ILE A 243 -14.22 -23.91 9.11
N LEU A 244 -15.43 -24.35 8.76
CA LEU A 244 -15.64 -25.73 8.29
C LEU A 244 -14.85 -26.10 7.02
N THR A 245 -14.51 -25.14 6.16
CA THR A 245 -13.78 -25.42 4.91
C THR A 245 -12.27 -25.13 4.99
N TYR A 246 -11.77 -24.48 6.04
CA TYR A 246 -10.34 -24.24 6.28
C TYR A 246 -9.48 -25.51 6.12
N PRO A 247 -9.83 -26.66 6.74
CA PRO A 247 -9.15 -27.94 6.54
C PRO A 247 -8.79 -28.32 5.11
N GLY A 248 -9.69 -28.03 4.17
CA GLY A 248 -9.58 -28.44 2.78
C GLY A 248 -9.33 -27.29 1.81
N ASN A 249 -9.16 -26.05 2.31
CA ASN A 249 -8.98 -24.88 1.46
C ASN A 249 -7.54 -24.36 1.53
N PRO A 250 -6.70 -24.62 0.50
CA PRO A 250 -5.30 -24.22 0.50
C PRO A 250 -5.13 -22.70 0.53
N CYS A 251 -6.09 -21.93 0.02
CA CYS A 251 -6.03 -20.48 0.03
C CYS A 251 -6.16 -19.93 1.46
N TYR A 252 -7.08 -20.46 2.26
CA TYR A 252 -7.27 -20.00 3.64
C TYR A 252 -6.06 -20.32 4.53
N SER A 253 -5.47 -21.51 4.37
CA SER A 253 -4.22 -21.85 5.07
C SER A 253 -3.09 -20.90 4.67
N SER A 254 -2.94 -20.62 3.37
CA SER A 254 -1.90 -19.69 2.89
C SER A 254 -2.07 -18.27 3.45
N VAL A 255 -3.31 -17.79 3.55
CA VAL A 255 -3.58 -16.47 4.15
C VAL A 255 -3.27 -16.48 5.66
N TYR A 256 -3.56 -17.57 6.38
CA TYR A 256 -3.17 -17.69 7.78
C TYR A 256 -1.65 -17.64 7.97
N ASP A 257 -0.91 -18.45 7.22
CA ASP A 257 0.55 -18.51 7.30
C ASP A 257 1.18 -17.14 6.98
N LEU A 258 0.58 -16.40 6.04
CA LEU A 258 0.94 -15.03 5.75
C LEU A 258 0.79 -14.09 6.95
N PHE A 259 -0.29 -14.19 7.73
CA PHE A 259 -0.47 -13.35 8.93
C PHE A 259 0.58 -13.63 10.00
N VAL A 260 0.93 -14.90 10.21
CA VAL A 260 1.99 -15.30 11.14
C VAL A 260 3.33 -14.74 10.67
N TYR A 261 3.71 -15.03 9.42
CA TYR A 261 4.94 -14.54 8.82
C TYR A 261 5.06 -13.01 8.86
N ALA A 262 3.97 -12.29 8.57
CA ALA A 262 3.95 -10.83 8.53
C ALA A 262 4.19 -10.20 9.91
N LYS A 263 3.70 -10.81 10.99
CA LYS A 263 3.90 -10.29 12.35
C LYS A 263 5.32 -10.48 12.84
N GLU A 264 5.96 -11.58 12.45
CA GLU A 264 7.36 -11.86 12.79
C GLU A 264 8.38 -11.00 12.02
N GLN A 265 7.93 -10.23 11.03
CA GLN A 265 8.82 -9.34 10.28
C GLN A 265 9.42 -8.25 11.17
N PRO A 266 10.70 -7.88 10.95
CA PRO A 266 11.32 -6.76 11.66
C PRO A 266 10.51 -5.48 11.44
N LYS A 267 10.31 -4.68 12.50
CA LYS A 267 9.58 -3.42 12.40
C LYS A 267 10.38 -2.37 11.62
N ARG A 268 9.68 -1.46 10.96
CA ARG A 268 10.24 -0.31 10.24
C ARG A 268 9.62 0.99 10.74
N ASN A 269 10.38 2.07 10.62
CA ASN A 269 9.93 3.43 10.89
C ASN A 269 10.88 4.46 10.26
N ASP A 270 10.45 5.72 10.19
CA ASP A 270 11.21 6.83 9.63
C ASP A 270 12.60 6.99 10.28
N ASP A 271 12.71 6.77 11.58
CA ASP A 271 13.97 6.96 12.30
C ASP A 271 15.04 5.91 11.95
N ILE A 272 14.64 4.64 11.77
CA ILE A 272 15.52 3.59 11.23
C ILE A 272 16.04 4.00 9.85
N TYR A 273 15.14 4.45 8.97
CA TYR A 273 15.51 4.87 7.62
C TYR A 273 16.45 6.06 7.65
N ARG A 274 16.16 7.07 8.47
CA ARG A 274 17.00 8.26 8.64
C ARG A 274 18.41 7.89 9.10
N ARG A 275 18.52 7.11 10.18
CA ARG A 275 19.83 6.69 10.72
C ARG A 275 20.62 5.83 9.73
N LYS A 276 19.96 4.92 9.00
CA LYS A 276 20.61 4.10 7.97
C LYS A 276 21.09 4.96 6.80
N MET A 277 20.31 5.95 6.34
CA MET A 277 20.76 6.89 5.29
C MET A 277 21.93 7.75 5.76
N GLU A 278 21.90 8.26 6.99
CA GLU A 278 23.01 9.04 7.57
C GLU A 278 24.30 8.23 7.66
N LYS A 279 24.19 6.94 8.01
CA LYS A 279 25.33 6.03 8.05
C LYS A 279 25.90 5.79 6.65
N LEU A 280 25.04 5.46 5.69
CA LEU A 280 25.44 5.25 4.29
C LEU A 280 26.06 6.51 3.67
N ALA A 281 25.54 7.69 3.98
CA ALA A 281 26.11 8.96 3.55
C ALA A 281 27.53 9.20 4.09
N LYS A 282 27.81 8.75 5.33
CA LYS A 282 29.15 8.84 5.94
C LYS A 282 30.12 7.83 5.33
N GLU A 283 29.65 6.61 5.09
CA GLU A 283 30.48 5.51 4.56
C GLU A 283 30.75 5.66 3.06
N ASN A 284 29.79 6.18 2.30
CA ASN A 284 29.92 6.43 0.86
C ASN A 284 29.33 7.81 0.48
N PRO A 285 30.10 8.90 0.69
CA PRO A 285 29.61 10.27 0.45
C PRO A 285 29.26 10.58 -1.02
N ARG A 286 29.74 9.75 -1.96
CA ARG A 286 29.46 9.89 -3.41
C ARG A 286 28.40 8.90 -3.90
N GLY A 287 27.89 8.04 -3.02
CA GLY A 287 26.88 7.04 -3.34
C GLY A 287 25.50 7.66 -3.55
N ASN A 288 24.71 7.08 -4.45
CA ASN A 288 23.32 7.47 -4.66
C ASN A 288 22.42 6.86 -3.57
N LEU A 289 21.94 7.70 -2.65
CA LEU A 289 21.05 7.29 -1.56
C LEU A 289 19.57 7.20 -1.96
N LEU A 290 19.18 7.72 -3.13
CA LEU A 290 17.78 7.73 -3.58
C LEU A 290 17.23 6.32 -3.78
N SER A 291 18.08 5.40 -4.23
CA SER A 291 17.68 4.03 -4.61
C SER A 291 18.41 2.97 -3.78
N THR A 292 19.08 3.37 -2.70
CA THR A 292 19.79 2.41 -1.85
C THR A 292 18.78 1.51 -1.13
N ASP A 293 19.09 0.22 -1.08
CA ASP A 293 18.29 -0.79 -0.40
C ASP A 293 18.34 -0.61 1.12
N MET A 294 17.16 -0.40 1.69
CA MET A 294 16.97 -0.17 3.12
C MET A 294 16.46 -1.41 3.87
N GLY A 295 15.98 -2.45 3.16
CA GLY A 295 15.37 -3.65 3.72
C GLY A 295 16.35 -4.75 4.11
N GLU A 296 17.49 -4.87 3.40
CA GLU A 296 18.46 -5.93 3.69
C GLU A 296 19.12 -5.79 5.07
N GLY A 297 19.26 -6.95 5.75
CA GLY A 297 20.13 -7.10 6.91
C GLY A 297 19.60 -6.54 8.23
N LEU A 298 18.31 -6.20 8.36
CA LEU A 298 17.78 -5.69 9.62
C LEU A 298 18.08 -6.67 10.78
N ARG A 299 17.86 -7.97 10.61
CA ARG A 299 18.24 -8.98 11.62
C ARG A 299 19.75 -9.01 11.83
N GLY A 300 20.18 -8.76 13.07
CA GLY A 300 21.59 -8.70 13.43
C GLY A 300 22.26 -7.34 13.18
N SER A 301 21.53 -6.35 12.67
CA SER A 301 22.00 -4.96 12.59
C SER A 301 21.60 -4.16 13.82
N GLU A 302 22.24 -3.00 14.00
CA GLU A 302 21.86 -1.99 15.00
C GLU A 302 20.47 -1.37 14.76
N PHE A 303 19.90 -1.55 13.57
CA PHE A 303 18.58 -1.06 13.19
C PHE A 303 17.47 -2.08 13.43
N PHE A 304 17.80 -3.24 13.99
CA PHE A 304 16.84 -4.31 14.23
C PHE A 304 15.82 -3.93 15.30
N ILE A 305 14.55 -3.98 14.96
CA ILE A 305 13.45 -4.03 15.93
C ILE A 305 12.69 -5.34 15.67
N PRO A 306 12.58 -6.24 16.66
CA PRO A 306 11.87 -7.50 16.47
C PRO A 306 10.39 -7.28 16.17
N GLY A 307 9.82 -8.19 15.38
CA GLY A 307 8.39 -8.24 15.10
C GLY A 307 7.55 -8.59 16.32
N ASP A 308 6.24 -8.65 16.13
CA ASP A 308 5.35 -9.12 17.20
C ASP A 308 5.48 -10.64 17.35
N HIS A 309 5.55 -11.13 18.58
CA HIS A 309 5.46 -12.56 18.90
C HIS A 309 4.06 -12.97 19.38
N ASP A 310 3.06 -12.13 19.08
CA ASP A 310 1.68 -12.22 19.59
C ASP A 310 0.84 -13.27 18.83
N ASP A 311 1.50 -14.28 18.27
CA ASP A 311 0.87 -15.41 17.59
C ASP A 311 0.17 -16.33 18.57
N TYR A 312 0.46 -16.24 19.86
CA TYR A 312 -0.18 -17.06 20.89
C TYR A 312 -1.70 -16.99 20.82
N TRP A 313 -2.32 -15.81 20.73
CA TRP A 313 -3.79 -15.69 20.74
C TRP A 313 -4.43 -16.09 19.42
N LEU A 314 -3.77 -15.82 18.29
CA LEU A 314 -4.25 -16.24 16.97
C LEU A 314 -4.16 -17.77 16.89
N ARG A 315 -2.97 -18.33 17.18
CA ARG A 315 -2.69 -19.76 17.24
C ARG A 315 -3.57 -20.47 18.26
N LEU A 316 -3.80 -19.92 19.45
CA LEU A 316 -4.70 -20.47 20.46
C LEU A 316 -6.14 -20.53 19.95
N ARG A 317 -6.66 -19.45 19.34
CA ARG A 317 -8.00 -19.47 18.74
C ARG A 317 -8.09 -20.50 17.59
N TRP A 318 -7.03 -20.65 16.81
CA TRP A 318 -6.95 -21.60 15.70
C TRP A 318 -6.68 -23.05 16.10
N ASP A 319 -5.97 -23.29 17.19
CA ASP A 319 -5.67 -24.63 17.75
C ASP A 319 -6.87 -25.13 18.55
N ILE A 320 -7.52 -24.27 19.35
CA ILE A 320 -8.84 -24.56 19.93
C ILE A 320 -9.83 -24.88 18.80
N TYR A 321 -9.75 -24.16 17.69
CA TYR A 321 -10.56 -24.42 16.51
C TYR A 321 -10.26 -25.78 15.87
N LYS A 322 -8.99 -26.12 15.60
CA LYS A 322 -8.60 -27.43 15.05
C LYS A 322 -9.08 -28.57 15.94
N TYR A 323 -8.89 -28.43 17.25
CA TYR A 323 -9.39 -29.39 18.24
C TYR A 323 -10.92 -29.58 18.15
N ILE A 324 -11.69 -28.49 18.08
CA ILE A 324 -13.15 -28.57 17.93
C ILE A 324 -13.55 -29.21 16.60
N ALA A 325 -12.93 -28.80 15.48
CA ALA A 325 -13.32 -29.26 14.15
C ALA A 325 -12.93 -30.69 13.85
N TYR A 326 -11.74 -31.13 14.27
CA TYR A 326 -11.21 -32.45 13.91
C TYR A 326 -11.35 -33.50 15.00
N ASP A 327 -11.28 -33.11 16.28
CA ASP A 327 -11.33 -34.08 17.37
C ASP A 327 -12.72 -34.14 18.01
N LEU A 328 -13.43 -33.01 18.12
CA LEU A 328 -14.71 -32.94 18.81
C LEU A 328 -15.93 -33.14 17.88
N SER A 329 -15.90 -32.56 16.67
CA SER A 329 -17.05 -32.57 15.76
C SER A 329 -17.35 -33.93 15.11
N PRO A 330 -16.36 -34.75 14.69
CA PRO A 330 -16.62 -36.06 14.09
C PRO A 330 -17.34 -37.05 15.03
N PRO A 331 -16.96 -37.21 16.31
CA PRO A 331 -17.70 -38.08 17.22
C PRO A 331 -19.11 -37.55 17.51
N MET A 332 -19.31 -36.23 17.60
CA MET A 332 -20.63 -35.63 17.80
C MET A 332 -21.57 -35.86 16.60
N LEU A 333 -21.06 -35.74 15.37
CA LEU A 333 -21.81 -36.06 14.15
C LEU A 333 -22.09 -37.57 14.04
N GLY A 334 -21.15 -38.42 14.46
CA GLY A 334 -21.37 -39.87 14.57
C GLY A 334 -22.49 -40.21 15.55
N ILE A 335 -22.50 -39.58 16.74
CA ILE A 335 -23.56 -39.76 17.74
C ILE A 335 -24.92 -39.29 17.20
N ALA A 336 -24.97 -38.11 16.56
CA ALA A 336 -26.20 -37.60 15.94
C ALA A 336 -26.72 -38.52 14.82
N GLY A 337 -25.82 -39.07 13.99
CA GLY A 337 -26.15 -40.05 12.96
C GLY A 337 -26.72 -41.34 13.55
N VAL A 338 -26.15 -41.84 14.64
CA VAL A 338 -26.69 -43.01 15.37
C VAL A 338 -28.08 -42.73 15.93
N PHE A 339 -28.30 -41.55 16.54
CA PHE A 339 -29.63 -41.15 17.02
C PHE A 339 -30.66 -41.03 15.89
N LEU A 340 -30.27 -40.51 14.72
CA LEU A 340 -31.16 -40.43 13.55
C LEU A 340 -31.51 -41.82 13.00
N ILE A 341 -30.55 -42.75 12.97
CA ILE A 341 -30.79 -44.14 12.57
C ILE A 341 -31.73 -44.84 13.57
N LEU A 342 -31.47 -44.70 14.87
CA LEU A 342 -32.34 -45.26 15.92
C LEU A 342 -33.75 -44.66 15.89
N TYR A 343 -33.87 -43.36 15.65
CA TYR A 343 -35.16 -42.69 15.48
C TYR A 343 -35.91 -43.18 14.23
N ALA A 344 -35.20 -43.40 13.12
CA ALA A 344 -35.78 -43.98 11.92
C ALA A 344 -36.29 -45.41 12.17
N PHE A 345 -35.52 -46.25 12.87
CA PHE A 345 -35.98 -47.60 13.26
C PHE A 345 -37.15 -47.59 14.24
N TYR A 346 -37.19 -46.63 15.18
CA TYR A 346 -38.33 -46.45 16.09
C TYR A 346 -39.60 -46.07 15.34
N LYS A 347 -39.50 -45.17 14.35
CA LYS A 347 -40.64 -44.70 13.56
C LYS A 347 -41.16 -45.70 12.52
N VAL A 348 -40.35 -46.68 12.12
CA VAL A 348 -40.72 -47.75 11.17
C VAL A 348 -41.32 -48.98 11.87
N ASN A 349 -41.12 -49.12 13.19
CA ASN A 349 -41.67 -50.22 14.00
C ASN A 349 -42.95 -49.85 14.79
N ILE A 350 -43.56 -48.72 14.47
CA ILE A 350 -44.93 -48.32 14.85
C ILE A 350 -45.73 -48.24 13.55
#